data_AF-A0A0J8U6H6-F1
#
_entry.id   AF-A0A0J8U6H6-F1
#
_cell.length_a   1.000
_cell.length_b   1.000
_cell.length_c   1.000
_cell.angle_alpha   90.00
_cell.angle_beta   90.00
_cell.angle_gamma   90.00
#
_symmetry.space_group_name_H-M   'P 1'
#
loop_
_entity.id
_entity.type
_entity.pdbx_description
1 polymer ?
#
loop_
_entity_poly.entity_id
_entity_poly.type
_entity_poly.pdbx_seq_one_letter_code
_entity_poly.pdbx_strand_id
1 'polypeptide(L)'
;MAPPRKHSKIKGSIFGVAVVDALGGPVEFHRRGSFAKVTGYRHNANFGVPPGTWTDDTSMTLCLAQALIDSKGTFVSQAAIRNYIKWWKEGYLSSTGYCFDIGAGTASALGIWLRFFQRRRASIREDDPDADNDEQPEIDRALKREIFCGNGSLMRVSPVGLVYSHDLDQALSVALRSSMVTHPYPTCAECCMLYTKLIVCAVNGGTKEDIAQEFASTPFNDQNVRLRFLKYTGLTDWMATEERTIESTGFVISTLEAALWSFFTTSSFQEGALRAVNLGHDADTREGYKRMRKKQIGRSPIYP
;
A
#
# COMPACT_ATOMS: atom_id res chain seq x y z
N MET A 1 23.12 20.90 -5.11
CA MET A 1 22.31 20.63 -6.32
C MET A 1 21.01 21.42 -6.22
N ALA A 2 20.48 21.95 -7.32
CA ALA A 2 19.15 22.57 -7.32
C ALA A 2 18.06 21.52 -6.97
N PRO A 3 16.98 21.90 -6.28
CA PRO A 3 15.91 20.97 -5.95
C PRO A 3 15.28 20.41 -7.23
N PRO A 4 14.90 19.12 -7.26
CA PRO A 4 14.33 18.51 -8.45
C PRO A 4 12.99 19.17 -8.81
N ARG A 5 12.77 19.37 -10.11
CA ARG A 5 11.52 19.92 -10.65
C ARG A 5 10.33 19.01 -10.28
N LYS A 6 9.14 19.58 -10.13
CA LYS A 6 7.88 18.85 -9.81
C LYS A 6 7.66 17.62 -10.71
N HIS A 7 7.89 17.77 -12.02
CA HIS A 7 7.79 16.68 -12.99
C HIS A 7 8.77 15.51 -12.70
N SER A 8 9.99 15.80 -12.27
CA SER A 8 10.96 14.75 -11.88
C SER A 8 10.53 14.02 -10.61
N LYS A 9 9.94 14.72 -9.65
CA LYS A 9 9.37 14.12 -8.44
C LYS A 9 8.20 13.18 -8.76
N ILE A 10 7.30 13.61 -9.64
CA ILE A 10 6.16 12.79 -10.11
C ILE A 10 6.66 11.52 -10.79
N LYS A 11 7.58 11.63 -11.77
CA LYS A 11 8.18 10.46 -12.42
C LYS A 11 8.90 9.55 -11.43
N GLY A 12 9.70 10.13 -10.54
CA GLY A 12 10.42 9.41 -9.51
C GLY A 12 9.51 8.64 -8.55
N SER A 13 8.31 9.16 -8.25
CA SER A 13 7.35 8.46 -7.41
C SER A 13 6.81 7.19 -8.08
N ILE A 14 6.44 7.26 -9.35
CA ILE A 14 5.89 6.09 -10.07
C ILE A 14 6.98 5.06 -10.37
N PHE A 15 8.14 5.48 -10.88
CA PHE A 15 9.26 4.57 -11.09
C PHE A 15 9.81 4.02 -9.79
N GLY A 16 9.78 4.82 -8.71
CA GLY A 16 10.24 4.42 -7.39
C GLY A 16 9.47 3.20 -6.86
N VAL A 17 8.14 3.19 -7.02
CA VAL A 17 7.31 2.02 -6.67
C VAL A 17 7.81 0.78 -7.42
N ALA A 18 7.87 0.82 -8.76
CA ALA A 18 8.31 -0.31 -9.57
C ALA A 18 9.74 -0.80 -9.25
N VAL A 19 10.66 0.13 -8.97
CA VAL A 19 12.04 -0.21 -8.63
C VAL A 19 12.11 -0.90 -7.27
N VAL A 20 11.42 -0.37 -6.26
CA VAL A 20 11.48 -0.91 -4.89
C VAL A 20 10.72 -2.22 -4.78
N ASP A 21 9.57 -2.33 -5.42
CA ASP A 21 8.79 -3.56 -5.58
C ASP A 21 9.67 -4.68 -6.17
N ALA A 22 10.26 -4.46 -7.36
CA ALA A 22 11.12 -5.46 -8.00
C ALA A 22 12.41 -5.78 -7.22
N LEU A 23 12.90 -4.87 -6.37
CA LEU A 23 14.02 -5.11 -5.46
C LEU A 23 13.60 -5.96 -4.25
N GLY A 24 12.39 -5.75 -3.74
CA GLY A 24 11.86 -6.35 -2.51
C GLY A 24 11.26 -7.73 -2.71
N GLY A 25 10.57 -7.98 -3.83
CA GLY A 25 9.87 -9.24 -4.11
C GLY A 25 10.69 -10.52 -3.85
N PRO A 26 11.99 -10.61 -4.22
CA PRO A 26 12.78 -11.81 -3.96
C PRO A 26 13.03 -12.15 -2.48
N VAL A 27 12.90 -11.17 -1.57
CA VAL A 27 13.14 -11.35 -0.13
C VAL A 27 11.86 -11.24 0.69
N GLU A 28 10.73 -11.07 0.02
CA GLU A 28 9.41 -11.20 0.60
C GLU A 28 9.26 -12.57 1.28
N PHE A 29 8.51 -12.61 2.39
CA PHE A 29 8.30 -13.77 3.26
C PHE A 29 9.55 -14.30 4.00
N HIS A 30 10.71 -13.64 3.87
CA HIS A 30 11.93 -14.05 4.57
C HIS A 30 12.17 -13.18 5.81
N ARG A 31 12.49 -13.81 6.94
CA ARG A 31 12.81 -13.09 8.18
C ARG A 31 14.03 -12.19 7.97
N ARG A 32 14.05 -11.03 8.61
CA ARG A 32 15.24 -10.15 8.62
C ARG A 32 16.50 -10.94 8.98
N GLY A 33 17.54 -10.77 8.16
CA GLY A 33 18.84 -11.43 8.36
C GLY A 33 18.89 -12.91 7.98
N SER A 34 17.79 -13.52 7.50
CA SER A 34 17.79 -14.90 7.00
C SER A 34 18.14 -15.04 5.52
N PHE A 35 18.40 -13.93 4.82
CA PHE A 35 18.74 -13.86 3.40
C PHE A 35 19.98 -13.01 3.18
N ALA A 36 20.70 -13.25 2.08
CA ALA A 36 21.84 -12.42 1.71
C ALA A 36 21.39 -10.98 1.44
N LYS A 37 22.08 -9.99 2.00
CA LYS A 37 21.73 -8.56 1.87
C LYS A 37 21.44 -8.18 0.42
N VAL A 38 20.26 -7.63 0.13
CA VAL A 38 19.88 -7.12 -1.20
C VAL A 38 20.78 -5.96 -1.58
N THR A 39 21.37 -6.04 -2.77
CA THR A 39 22.24 -5.02 -3.38
C THR A 39 21.84 -4.67 -4.82
N GLY A 40 20.87 -5.39 -5.38
CA GLY A 40 20.38 -5.23 -6.75
C GLY A 40 19.30 -6.27 -7.06
N TYR A 41 18.78 -6.25 -8.30
CA TYR A 41 17.73 -7.15 -8.74
C TYR A 41 18.16 -8.62 -8.72
N ARG A 42 17.23 -9.50 -8.34
CA ARG A 42 17.45 -10.94 -8.20
C ARG A 42 16.27 -11.70 -8.76
N HIS A 43 16.51 -12.94 -9.12
CA HIS A 43 15.43 -13.87 -9.43
C HIS A 43 14.51 -14.00 -8.22
N ASN A 44 13.20 -13.85 -8.42
CA ASN A 44 12.23 -14.03 -7.36
C ASN A 44 11.80 -15.51 -7.32
N ALA A 45 12.35 -16.26 -6.37
CA ALA A 45 12.08 -17.68 -6.23
C ALA A 45 10.66 -17.98 -5.68
N ASN A 46 10.00 -17.02 -5.03
CA ASN A 46 8.64 -17.20 -4.51
C ASN A 46 7.64 -17.43 -5.66
N PHE A 47 7.87 -16.78 -6.81
CA PHE A 47 6.97 -16.83 -7.98
C PHE A 47 7.62 -17.35 -9.26
N GLY A 48 8.93 -17.62 -9.25
CA GLY A 48 9.67 -18.12 -10.41
C GLY A 48 9.80 -17.10 -11.55
N VAL A 49 9.98 -15.81 -11.21
CA VAL A 49 10.05 -14.70 -12.17
C VAL A 49 11.46 -14.08 -12.23
N PRO A 50 11.89 -13.56 -13.40
CA PRO A 50 13.26 -13.07 -13.60
C PRO A 50 13.57 -11.80 -12.78
N PRO A 51 14.86 -11.46 -12.60
CA PRO A 51 15.27 -10.21 -11.98
C PRO A 51 14.61 -8.97 -12.62
N GLY A 52 14.14 -8.05 -11.79
CA GLY A 52 13.51 -6.80 -12.24
C GLY A 52 12.00 -6.91 -12.47
N THR A 53 11.39 -8.06 -12.20
CA THR A 53 9.94 -8.24 -12.25
C THR A 53 9.29 -7.65 -11.01
N TRP A 54 8.45 -6.63 -11.18
CA TRP A 54 7.60 -6.03 -10.15
C TRP A 54 6.25 -6.76 -10.02
N THR A 55 5.58 -6.66 -8.88
CA THR A 55 4.44 -7.49 -8.45
C THR A 55 3.11 -6.72 -8.47
N ASP A 56 2.19 -7.04 -7.55
CA ASP A 56 0.88 -6.42 -7.41
C ASP A 56 0.97 -4.97 -6.93
N ASP A 57 1.94 -4.58 -6.10
CA ASP A 57 2.20 -3.19 -5.70
C ASP A 57 2.21 -2.25 -6.91
N THR A 58 3.06 -2.56 -7.89
CA THR A 58 3.19 -1.77 -9.12
C THR A 58 1.98 -1.94 -10.03
N SER A 59 1.50 -3.18 -10.21
CA SER A 59 0.33 -3.44 -11.08
C SER A 59 -0.89 -2.61 -10.63
N MET A 60 -1.20 -2.64 -9.33
CA MET A 60 -2.31 -1.89 -8.76
C MET A 60 -2.06 -0.38 -8.77
N THR A 61 -0.80 0.07 -8.56
CA THR A 61 -0.45 1.49 -8.72
C THR A 61 -0.74 1.97 -10.15
N LEU A 62 -0.34 1.19 -11.15
CA LEU A 62 -0.57 1.51 -12.57
C LEU A 62 -2.06 1.47 -12.91
N CYS A 63 -2.83 0.51 -12.39
CA CYS A 63 -4.29 0.47 -12.56
C CYS A 63 -4.97 1.72 -12.01
N LEU A 64 -4.56 2.22 -10.84
CA LEU A 64 -5.08 3.45 -10.25
C LEU A 64 -4.68 4.68 -11.06
N ALA A 65 -3.42 4.76 -11.49
CA ALA A 65 -2.94 5.84 -12.34
C ALA A 65 -3.71 5.88 -13.67
N GLN A 66 -3.93 4.73 -14.30
CA GLN A 66 -4.69 4.63 -15.55
C GLN A 66 -6.14 5.07 -15.36
N ALA A 67 -6.79 4.67 -14.26
CA ALA A 67 -8.16 5.10 -13.96
C ALA A 67 -8.28 6.62 -13.80
N LEU A 68 -7.28 7.27 -13.17
CA LEU A 68 -7.21 8.72 -13.07
C LEU A 68 -6.97 9.38 -14.43
N ILE A 69 -6.12 8.80 -15.29
CA ILE A 69 -5.87 9.30 -16.66
C ILE A 69 -7.15 9.25 -17.50
N ASP A 70 -7.81 8.08 -17.53
CA ASP A 70 -9.03 7.85 -18.31
C ASP A 70 -10.17 8.78 -17.84
N SER A 71 -10.19 9.08 -16.55
CA SER A 71 -11.15 9.98 -15.91
C SER A 71 -10.69 11.45 -15.86
N LYS A 72 -9.70 11.83 -16.68
CA LYS A 72 -9.20 13.22 -16.82
C LYS A 72 -8.79 13.87 -15.50
N GLY A 73 -8.13 13.12 -14.63
CA GLY A 73 -7.66 13.57 -13.32
C GLY A 73 -8.71 13.51 -12.21
N THR A 74 -9.93 13.05 -12.50
CA THR A 74 -10.98 12.86 -11.49
C THR A 74 -11.01 11.41 -11.01
N PHE A 75 -11.06 11.18 -9.70
CA PHE A 75 -11.17 9.83 -9.17
C PHE A 75 -12.59 9.28 -9.30
N VAL A 76 -12.71 8.23 -10.11
CA VAL A 76 -13.89 7.37 -10.23
C VAL A 76 -13.50 5.98 -9.72
N SER A 77 -14.06 5.58 -8.57
CA SER A 77 -13.72 4.32 -7.91
C SER A 77 -13.96 3.10 -8.80
N GLN A 78 -15.06 3.08 -9.55
CA GLN A 78 -15.37 2.01 -10.50
C GLN A 78 -14.29 1.82 -11.56
N ALA A 79 -13.72 2.90 -12.10
CA ALA A 79 -12.66 2.81 -13.10
C ALA A 79 -11.42 2.11 -12.51
N ALA A 80 -11.04 2.47 -11.28
CA ALA A 80 -9.94 1.82 -10.57
C ALA A 80 -10.25 0.34 -10.29
N ILE A 81 -11.44 0.02 -9.75
CA ILE A 81 -11.87 -1.36 -9.45
C ILE A 81 -11.88 -2.21 -10.72
N ARG A 82 -12.41 -1.70 -11.84
CA ARG A 82 -12.43 -2.41 -13.13
C ARG A 82 -11.03 -2.69 -13.64
N ASN A 83 -10.10 -1.73 -13.51
CA ASN A 83 -8.70 -1.96 -13.87
C ASN A 83 -8.06 -3.02 -12.97
N TYR A 84 -8.32 -3.02 -11.65
CA TYR A 84 -7.85 -4.08 -10.75
C TYR A 84 -8.43 -5.45 -11.12
N ILE A 85 -9.71 -5.53 -11.51
CA ILE A 85 -10.34 -6.78 -11.98
C ILE A 85 -9.70 -7.25 -13.28
N LYS A 86 -9.45 -6.35 -14.25
CA LYS A 86 -8.74 -6.68 -15.49
C LYS A 86 -7.33 -7.19 -15.20
N TRP A 87 -6.61 -6.55 -14.28
CA TRP A 87 -5.31 -7.06 -13.83
C TRP A 87 -5.45 -8.48 -13.25
N TRP A 88 -6.36 -8.67 -12.30
CA TRP A 88 -6.59 -9.94 -11.63
C TRP A 88 -7.00 -11.09 -12.58
N LYS A 89 -7.80 -10.80 -13.61
CA LYS A 89 -8.35 -11.83 -14.52
C LYS A 89 -7.56 -12.02 -15.79
N GLU A 90 -6.91 -10.97 -16.29
CA GLU A 90 -6.34 -10.92 -17.64
C GLU A 90 -4.87 -10.51 -17.64
N GLY A 91 -4.27 -10.17 -16.49
CA GLY A 91 -2.89 -9.70 -16.42
C GLY A 91 -2.69 -8.27 -16.95
N TYR A 92 -3.77 -7.49 -17.05
CA TYR A 92 -3.69 -6.08 -17.46
C TYR A 92 -2.71 -5.30 -16.58
N LEU A 93 -1.77 -4.58 -17.21
CA LEU A 93 -0.69 -3.84 -16.54
C LEU A 93 0.13 -4.70 -15.56
N SER A 94 0.30 -5.99 -15.85
CA SER A 94 1.26 -6.88 -15.17
C SER A 94 2.61 -6.91 -15.89
N SER A 95 3.68 -7.09 -15.14
CA SER A 95 5.05 -7.31 -15.64
C SER A 95 5.22 -8.66 -16.35
N THR A 96 4.35 -9.63 -16.09
CA THR A 96 4.44 -11.01 -16.60
C THR A 96 3.34 -11.35 -17.61
N GLY A 97 2.39 -10.43 -17.84
CA GLY A 97 1.21 -10.68 -18.67
C GLY A 97 0.12 -11.52 -17.99
N TYR A 98 0.28 -11.88 -16.71
CA TYR A 98 -0.75 -12.52 -15.89
C TYR A 98 -0.74 -11.97 -14.46
N CYS A 99 -1.83 -12.13 -13.71
CA CYS A 99 -1.86 -11.76 -12.29
C CYS A 99 -1.07 -12.75 -11.45
N PHE A 100 -0.18 -12.26 -10.60
CA PHE A 100 0.45 -13.03 -9.53
C PHE A 100 0.55 -12.14 -8.28
N ASP A 101 0.85 -12.77 -7.14
CA ASP A 101 1.08 -12.11 -5.85
C ASP A 101 -0.11 -11.28 -5.31
N ILE A 102 -1.33 -11.56 -5.75
CA ILE A 102 -2.49 -10.83 -5.24
C ILE A 102 -2.76 -11.17 -3.77
N GLY A 103 -2.68 -10.15 -2.90
CA GLY A 103 -3.02 -10.30 -1.48
C GLY A 103 -4.47 -10.79 -1.24
N ALA A 104 -4.67 -11.60 -0.19
CA ALA A 104 -5.94 -12.29 0.05
C ALA A 104 -7.13 -11.33 0.28
N GLY A 105 -6.89 -10.20 0.96
CA GLY A 105 -7.88 -9.14 1.17
C GLY A 105 -8.30 -8.48 -0.15
N THR A 106 -7.34 -8.14 -0.99
CA THR A 106 -7.57 -7.60 -2.34
C THR A 106 -8.37 -8.58 -3.20
N ALA A 107 -7.96 -9.86 -3.27
CA ALA A 107 -8.66 -10.87 -4.06
C ALA A 107 -10.13 -11.06 -3.61
N SER A 108 -10.37 -11.01 -2.29
CA SER A 108 -11.72 -11.12 -1.72
C SER A 108 -12.60 -9.93 -2.13
N ALA A 109 -12.08 -8.70 -2.01
CA ALA A 109 -12.78 -7.49 -2.42
C ALA A 109 -13.11 -7.49 -3.93
N LEU A 110 -12.12 -7.78 -4.78
CA LEU A 110 -12.33 -7.83 -6.23
C LEU A 110 -13.32 -8.93 -6.63
N GLY A 111 -13.37 -10.04 -5.89
CA GLY A 111 -14.38 -11.08 -6.08
C GLY A 111 -15.81 -10.59 -5.81
N ILE A 112 -16.00 -9.75 -4.78
CA ILE A 112 -17.30 -9.13 -4.47
C ILE A 112 -17.69 -8.16 -5.58
N TRP A 113 -16.79 -7.24 -5.96
CA TRP A 113 -17.03 -6.27 -7.03
C TRP A 113 -17.32 -6.92 -8.38
N LEU A 114 -16.59 -7.98 -8.73
CA LEU A 114 -16.83 -8.72 -9.97
C LEU A 114 -18.25 -9.29 -10.01
N ARG A 115 -18.72 -9.91 -8.92
CA ARG A 115 -20.09 -10.42 -8.83
C ARG A 115 -21.11 -9.29 -8.92
N PHE A 116 -20.84 -8.12 -8.32
CA PHE A 116 -21.70 -6.95 -8.41
C PHE A 116 -21.84 -6.45 -9.85
N PHE A 117 -20.73 -6.22 -10.54
CA PHE A 117 -20.75 -5.78 -11.94
C PHE A 117 -21.39 -6.79 -12.88
N GLN A 118 -21.23 -8.09 -12.62
CA GLN A 118 -21.91 -9.14 -13.38
C GLN A 118 -23.43 -9.12 -13.17
N ARG A 119 -23.89 -8.92 -11.93
CA ARG A 119 -25.33 -8.81 -11.59
C ARG A 119 -25.99 -7.57 -12.21
N ARG A 120 -25.26 -6.46 -12.35
CA ARG A 120 -25.79 -5.16 -12.79
C ARG A 120 -25.29 -4.68 -14.14
N ARG A 121 -24.79 -5.58 -15.00
CA ARG A 121 -24.14 -5.25 -16.29
C ARG A 121 -25.00 -4.38 -17.22
N ALA A 122 -26.32 -4.47 -17.14
CA ALA A 122 -27.24 -3.68 -17.97
C ALA A 122 -27.60 -2.29 -17.40
N SER A 123 -27.32 -2.01 -16.12
CA SER A 123 -27.83 -0.82 -15.42
C SER A 123 -26.76 0.16 -14.94
N ILE A 124 -25.48 -0.24 -14.89
CA ILE A 124 -24.39 0.63 -14.42
C ILE A 124 -23.60 1.13 -15.63
N ARG A 125 -23.56 2.45 -15.82
CA ARG A 125 -22.64 3.07 -16.78
C ARG A 125 -21.20 2.92 -16.28
N GLU A 126 -20.26 2.73 -17.20
CA GLU A 126 -18.84 2.58 -16.83
C GLU A 126 -18.26 3.83 -16.12
N ASP A 127 -18.85 5.00 -16.35
CA ASP A 127 -18.47 6.29 -15.81
C ASP A 127 -19.34 6.77 -14.63
N ASP A 128 -20.21 5.92 -14.08
CA ASP A 128 -21.06 6.28 -12.94
C ASP A 128 -20.20 6.48 -11.67
N PRO A 129 -20.10 7.71 -11.13
CA PRO A 129 -19.24 7.98 -9.99
C PRO A 129 -19.78 7.42 -8.67
N ASP A 130 -21.06 7.02 -8.62
CA ASP A 130 -21.76 6.67 -7.39
C ASP A 130 -22.10 5.17 -7.26
N ALA A 131 -21.86 4.35 -8.30
CA ALA A 131 -22.27 2.94 -8.25
C ALA A 131 -21.42 2.07 -7.30
N ASP A 132 -20.34 2.59 -6.72
CA ASP A 132 -19.64 1.94 -5.61
C ASP A 132 -20.42 2.01 -4.29
N ASN A 133 -21.22 3.06 -4.08
CA ASN A 133 -22.05 3.22 -2.88
C ASN A 133 -23.02 2.05 -2.68
N ASP A 134 -23.45 1.41 -3.76
CA ASP A 134 -24.41 0.31 -3.73
C ASP A 134 -23.84 -1.00 -3.17
N GLU A 135 -22.55 -1.29 -3.37
CA GLU A 135 -21.93 -2.55 -2.93
C GLU A 135 -20.87 -2.36 -1.82
N GLN A 136 -20.48 -1.12 -1.52
CA GLN A 136 -19.60 -0.82 -0.38
C GLN A 136 -20.07 -1.44 0.96
N PRO A 137 -21.38 -1.52 1.29
CA PRO A 137 -21.84 -2.22 2.49
C PRO A 137 -21.47 -3.72 2.55
N GLU A 138 -21.38 -4.40 1.40
CA GLU A 138 -20.95 -5.81 1.33
C GLU A 138 -19.43 -5.94 1.52
N ILE A 139 -18.66 -5.01 0.95
CA ILE A 139 -17.22 -4.90 1.18
C ILE A 139 -16.94 -4.68 2.68
N ASP A 140 -17.67 -3.75 3.30
CA ASP A 140 -17.55 -3.46 4.73
C ASP A 140 -17.90 -4.70 5.58
N ARG A 141 -19.00 -5.39 5.27
CA ARG A 141 -19.40 -6.61 5.97
C ARG A 141 -18.33 -7.70 5.90
N ALA A 142 -17.71 -7.87 4.73
CA ALA A 142 -16.73 -8.91 4.51
C ALA A 142 -15.36 -8.58 5.12
N LEU A 143 -14.91 -7.32 5.01
CA LEU A 143 -13.50 -6.96 5.17
C LEU A 143 -13.22 -5.87 6.22
N LYS A 144 -14.22 -5.22 6.81
CA LYS A 144 -14.00 -4.15 7.81
C LYS A 144 -13.68 -4.70 9.20
N ARG A 145 -12.57 -5.42 9.28
CA ARG A 145 -12.08 -6.08 10.50
C ARG A 145 -10.57 -5.94 10.55
N GLU A 146 -10.02 -5.83 11.75
CA GLU A 146 -8.58 -5.65 11.98
C GLU A 146 -7.71 -6.73 11.32
N ILE A 147 -8.23 -7.97 11.23
CA ILE A 147 -7.54 -9.09 10.57
C ILE A 147 -7.30 -8.88 9.06
N PHE A 148 -8.01 -7.94 8.42
CA PHE A 148 -7.84 -7.55 7.02
C PHE A 148 -7.11 -6.22 6.86
N CYS A 149 -6.39 -5.79 7.90
CA CYS A 149 -5.65 -4.53 7.92
C CYS A 149 -4.27 -4.64 7.24
N GLY A 150 -4.27 -5.18 6.02
CA GLY A 150 -3.08 -5.32 5.19
C GLY A 150 -2.67 -4.01 4.51
N ASN A 151 -1.47 -3.98 3.94
CA ASN A 151 -0.90 -2.82 3.24
C ASN A 151 -1.40 -2.65 1.79
N GLY A 152 -2.31 -3.52 1.30
CA GLY A 152 -2.70 -3.59 -0.12
C GLY A 152 -3.31 -2.32 -0.70
N SER A 153 -3.95 -1.46 0.11
CA SER A 153 -4.38 -0.13 -0.33
C SER A 153 -3.29 0.94 -0.24
N LEU A 154 -2.41 0.84 0.75
CA LEU A 154 -1.31 1.78 0.98
C LEU A 154 -0.27 1.73 -0.14
N MET A 155 0.14 0.53 -0.55
CA MET A 155 1.20 0.33 -1.55
C MET A 155 0.90 1.01 -2.90
N ARG A 156 -0.39 1.13 -3.24
CA ARG A 156 -0.86 1.66 -4.53
C ARG A 156 -1.33 3.11 -4.53
N VAL A 157 -1.43 3.77 -3.37
CA VAL A 157 -2.15 5.05 -3.25
C VAL A 157 -1.41 6.25 -3.86
N SER A 158 -0.11 6.11 -4.15
CA SER A 158 0.74 7.23 -4.57
C SER A 158 0.20 8.10 -5.72
N PRO A 159 -0.48 7.58 -6.77
CA PRO A 159 -1.02 8.41 -7.85
C PRO A 159 -2.01 9.48 -7.37
N VAL A 160 -2.73 9.23 -6.26
CA VAL A 160 -3.67 10.20 -5.67
C VAL A 160 -2.94 11.46 -5.25
N GLY A 161 -1.87 11.34 -4.45
CA GLY A 161 -1.10 12.49 -3.96
C GLY A 161 -0.40 13.26 -5.07
N LEU A 162 -0.09 12.60 -6.20
CA LEU A 162 0.51 13.26 -7.36
C LEU A 162 -0.52 14.11 -8.11
N VAL A 163 -1.67 13.53 -8.46
CA VAL A 163 -2.74 14.19 -9.23
C VAL A 163 -3.38 15.32 -8.43
N TYR A 164 -3.69 15.06 -7.16
CA TYR A 164 -4.35 16.03 -6.27
C TYR A 164 -3.34 16.88 -5.47
N SER A 165 -2.08 16.97 -5.90
CA SER A 165 -1.04 17.75 -5.20
C SER A 165 -1.36 19.24 -5.03
N HIS A 166 -2.37 19.78 -5.71
CA HIS A 166 -2.80 21.17 -5.62
C HIS A 166 -3.93 21.40 -4.59
N ASP A 167 -4.59 20.33 -4.12
CA ASP A 167 -5.72 20.39 -3.21
C ASP A 167 -5.60 19.24 -2.18
N LEU A 168 -5.13 19.59 -0.98
CA LEU A 168 -4.86 18.59 0.05
C LEU A 168 -6.15 17.91 0.53
N ASP A 169 -7.23 18.66 0.75
CA ASP A 169 -8.48 18.11 1.26
C ASP A 169 -9.07 17.11 0.26
N GLN A 170 -9.02 17.44 -1.04
CA GLN A 170 -9.43 16.52 -2.08
C GLN A 170 -8.51 15.29 -2.16
N ALA A 171 -7.19 15.46 -2.03
CA ALA A 171 -6.25 14.34 -2.00
C ALA A 171 -6.55 13.37 -0.85
N LEU A 172 -6.82 13.87 0.35
CA LEU A 172 -7.14 13.04 1.53
C LEU A 172 -8.49 12.32 1.35
N SER A 173 -9.51 13.02 0.85
CA SER A 173 -10.82 12.43 0.55
C SER A 173 -10.71 11.31 -0.49
N VAL A 174 -9.93 11.50 -1.54
CA VAL A 174 -9.69 10.48 -2.57
C VAL A 174 -8.87 9.31 -2.03
N ALA A 175 -7.85 9.55 -1.21
CA ALA A 175 -7.05 8.49 -0.60
C ALA A 175 -7.90 7.58 0.29
N LEU A 176 -8.81 8.17 1.08
CA LEU A 176 -9.79 7.42 1.86
C LEU A 176 -10.65 6.54 0.95
N ARG A 177 -11.30 7.13 -0.08
CA ARG A 177 -12.17 6.37 -1.00
C ARG A 177 -11.41 5.26 -1.75
N SER A 178 -10.18 5.52 -2.18
CA SER A 178 -9.32 4.53 -2.86
C SER A 178 -8.92 3.35 -1.96
N SER A 179 -8.81 3.57 -0.64
CA SER A 179 -8.62 2.48 0.31
C SER A 179 -9.90 1.67 0.49
N MET A 180 -11.03 2.35 0.73
CA MET A 180 -12.30 1.73 1.13
C MET A 180 -12.81 0.65 0.16
N VAL A 181 -12.53 0.80 -1.14
CA VAL A 181 -12.96 -0.16 -2.16
C VAL A 181 -12.35 -1.57 -2.00
N THR A 182 -11.29 -1.74 -1.20
CA THR A 182 -10.67 -3.06 -0.97
C THR A 182 -10.27 -3.31 0.49
N HIS A 183 -9.90 -2.26 1.20
CA HIS A 183 -9.42 -2.28 2.58
C HIS A 183 -10.25 -1.26 3.36
N PRO A 184 -11.50 -1.62 3.74
CA PRO A 184 -12.44 -0.70 4.36
C PRO A 184 -12.17 -0.43 5.85
N TYR A 185 -11.14 -1.07 6.42
CA TYR A 185 -10.82 -0.89 7.82
C TYR A 185 -10.22 0.52 8.08
N PRO A 186 -10.69 1.28 9.08
CA PRO A 186 -10.30 2.69 9.28
C PRO A 186 -8.79 2.92 9.35
N THR A 187 -8.05 2.02 9.99
CA THR A 187 -6.58 2.08 10.06
C THR A 187 -5.94 2.10 8.67
N CYS A 188 -6.44 1.29 7.71
CA CYS A 188 -5.92 1.28 6.34
C CYS A 188 -6.15 2.62 5.64
N ALA A 189 -7.37 3.15 5.76
CA ALA A 189 -7.75 4.42 5.16
C ALA A 189 -6.93 5.58 5.74
N GLU A 190 -6.75 5.63 7.07
CA GLU A 190 -5.97 6.68 7.71
C GLU A 190 -4.48 6.61 7.32
N CYS A 191 -3.89 5.42 7.23
CA CYS A 191 -2.52 5.27 6.71
C CYS A 191 -2.40 5.73 5.25
N CYS A 192 -3.38 5.45 4.39
CA CYS A 192 -3.41 5.94 3.01
C CYS A 192 -3.49 7.47 2.95
N MET A 193 -4.35 8.08 3.78
CA MET A 193 -4.48 9.53 3.90
C MET A 193 -3.18 10.16 4.38
N LEU A 194 -2.58 9.62 5.44
CA LEU A 194 -1.31 10.09 5.99
C LEU A 194 -0.20 10.04 4.93
N TYR A 195 -0.02 8.89 4.26
CA TYR A 195 1.00 8.79 3.22
C TYR A 195 0.75 9.74 2.05
N THR A 196 -0.51 9.90 1.63
CA THR A 196 -0.90 10.86 0.58
C THR A 196 -0.56 12.29 0.98
N LYS A 197 -0.81 12.69 2.23
CA LYS A 197 -0.45 14.01 2.77
C LYS A 197 1.05 14.30 2.63
N LEU A 198 1.89 13.31 2.96
CA LEU A 198 3.35 13.44 2.85
C LEU A 198 3.81 13.52 1.40
N ILE A 199 3.17 12.78 0.48
CA ILE A 199 3.43 12.89 -0.96
C ILE A 199 3.11 14.30 -1.46
N VAL A 200 1.96 14.87 -1.07
CA VAL A 200 1.56 16.24 -1.44
C VAL A 200 2.62 17.25 -0.96
N CYS A 201 3.07 17.14 0.30
CA CYS A 201 4.15 17.97 0.85
C CYS A 201 5.44 17.84 0.03
N ALA A 202 5.89 16.60 -0.23
CA ALA A 202 7.11 16.34 -0.99
C ALA A 202 7.05 16.89 -2.44
N VAL A 203 5.92 16.67 -3.13
CA VAL A 203 5.70 17.12 -4.51
C VAL A 203 5.74 18.65 -4.60
N ASN A 204 5.18 19.34 -3.61
CA ASN A 204 5.11 20.80 -3.57
C ASN A 204 6.38 21.49 -3.07
N GLY A 205 7.45 20.76 -2.78
CA GLY A 205 8.74 21.36 -2.42
C GLY A 205 9.26 21.02 -1.03
N GLY A 206 8.45 20.35 -0.19
CA GLY A 206 8.82 20.03 1.18
C GLY A 206 10.13 19.25 1.28
N THR A 207 10.95 19.66 2.23
CA THR A 207 12.17 18.98 2.70
C THR A 207 11.81 17.80 3.60
N LYS A 208 12.81 17.02 4.05
CA LYS A 208 12.53 15.93 5.02
C LYS A 208 12.05 16.48 6.34
N GLU A 209 12.56 17.63 6.75
CA GLU A 209 12.17 18.37 7.93
C GLU A 209 10.71 18.81 7.81
N ASP A 210 10.30 19.37 6.67
CA ASP A 210 8.90 19.76 6.43
C ASP A 210 7.96 18.55 6.46
N ILE A 211 8.35 17.45 5.81
CA ILE A 211 7.56 16.21 5.78
C ILE A 211 7.44 15.61 7.20
N ALA A 212 8.52 15.61 7.98
CA ALA A 212 8.50 15.12 9.36
C ALA A 212 7.65 16.02 10.27
N GLN A 213 7.70 17.34 10.06
CA GLN A 213 6.87 18.30 10.79
C GLN A 213 5.39 18.16 10.44
N GLU A 214 5.07 17.93 9.16
CA GLU A 214 3.71 17.65 8.69
C GLU A 214 3.17 16.33 9.27
N PHE A 215 4.02 15.32 9.37
CA PHE A 215 3.68 14.07 10.05
C PHE A 215 3.37 14.31 11.53
N ALA A 216 4.26 15.01 12.24
CA ALA A 216 4.14 15.26 13.68
C ALA A 216 2.93 16.13 14.05
N SER A 217 2.52 17.05 13.17
CA SER A 217 1.35 17.91 13.37
C SER A 217 0.02 17.24 12.99
N THR A 218 0.07 16.05 12.37
CA THR A 218 -1.15 15.37 11.91
C THR A 218 -1.90 14.73 13.08
N PRO A 219 -3.18 15.09 13.29
CA PRO A 219 -4.01 14.39 14.27
C PRO A 219 -4.33 12.97 13.79
N PHE A 220 -4.25 12.00 14.70
CA PHE A 220 -4.59 10.60 14.43
C PHE A 220 -5.95 10.24 15.06
N ASN A 221 -6.87 9.76 14.25
CA ASN A 221 -8.22 9.36 14.65
C ASN A 221 -8.25 7.89 15.10
N ASP A 222 -7.55 7.00 14.41
CA ASP A 222 -7.45 5.59 14.77
C ASP A 222 -6.50 5.40 15.96
N GLN A 223 -6.93 4.61 16.95
CA GLN A 223 -6.17 4.39 18.17
C GLN A 223 -4.85 3.65 17.91
N ASN A 224 -4.81 2.69 17.00
CA ASN A 224 -3.61 1.91 16.70
C ASN A 224 -2.58 2.77 15.96
N VAL A 225 -3.04 3.58 14.99
CA VAL A 225 -2.19 4.57 14.29
C VAL A 225 -1.59 5.54 15.30
N ARG A 226 -2.43 6.12 16.16
CA ARG A 226 -2.00 7.05 17.21
C ARG A 226 -0.97 6.43 18.15
N LEU A 227 -1.24 5.24 18.68
CA LEU A 227 -0.35 4.57 19.63
C LEU A 227 1.02 4.25 19.01
N ARG A 228 1.07 3.91 17.71
CA ARG A 228 2.36 3.65 17.05
C ARG A 228 3.13 4.93 16.75
N PHE A 229 2.44 5.99 16.30
CA PHE A 229 3.10 7.13 15.67
C PHE A 229 3.27 8.37 16.55
N LEU A 230 2.62 8.47 17.71
CA LEU A 230 2.77 9.61 18.63
C LEU A 230 4.21 9.87 19.11
N LYS A 231 5.08 8.86 19.04
CA LYS A 231 6.51 8.98 19.39
C LYS A 231 7.33 9.79 18.39
N TYR A 232 6.81 10.06 17.19
CA TYR A 232 7.50 10.78 16.12
C TYR A 232 7.07 12.25 16.10
N THR A 233 7.75 13.08 16.87
CA THR A 233 7.48 14.53 17.01
C THR A 233 8.30 15.39 16.05
N GLY A 234 9.30 14.81 15.40
CA GLY A 234 10.09 15.46 14.36
C GLY A 234 11.09 14.51 13.71
N LEU A 235 11.93 15.05 12.82
CA LEU A 235 12.92 14.27 12.06
C LEU A 235 13.91 13.53 12.97
N THR A 236 14.29 14.14 14.09
CA THR A 236 15.26 13.57 15.05
C THR A 236 14.77 12.26 15.66
N ASP A 237 13.46 12.10 15.90
CA ASP A 237 12.90 10.88 16.49
C ASP A 237 12.97 9.71 15.50
N TRP A 238 12.74 9.98 14.22
CA TRP A 238 12.94 8.99 13.16
C TRP A 238 14.40 8.55 13.07
N MET A 239 15.33 9.49 13.12
CA MET A 239 16.78 9.23 13.08
C MET A 239 17.30 8.50 14.31
N ALA A 240 16.70 8.75 15.49
CA ALA A 240 17.06 8.08 16.74
C ALA A 240 16.42 6.68 16.87
N THR A 241 15.42 6.35 16.06
CA THR A 241 14.74 5.06 16.14
C THR A 241 15.66 3.94 15.65
N GLU A 242 15.84 2.94 16.50
CA GLU A 242 16.70 1.80 16.21
C GLU A 242 16.03 0.81 15.25
N GLU A 243 16.77 0.36 14.24
CA GLU A 243 16.31 -0.57 13.20
C GLU A 243 15.60 -1.81 13.77
N ARG A 244 16.08 -2.37 14.89
CA ARG A 244 15.51 -3.58 15.51
C ARG A 244 14.06 -3.42 16.00
N THR A 245 13.61 -2.18 16.19
CA THR A 245 12.24 -1.86 16.66
C THR A 245 11.26 -1.65 15.51
N ILE A 246 11.77 -1.52 14.29
CA ILE A 246 10.99 -1.38 13.07
C ILE A 246 10.49 -2.76 12.68
N GLU A 247 9.17 -2.91 12.58
CA GLU A 247 8.54 -4.10 12.05
C GLU A 247 8.26 -3.89 10.56
N SER A 248 8.46 -4.91 9.75
CA SER A 248 8.20 -4.87 8.31
C SER A 248 7.24 -6.00 7.92
N THR A 249 6.12 -6.08 8.64
CA THR A 249 5.06 -7.06 8.34
C THR A 249 4.04 -6.46 7.37
N GLY A 250 3.15 -7.31 6.82
CA GLY A 250 2.09 -6.92 5.90
C GLY A 250 1.00 -6.06 6.54
N PHE A 251 1.06 -5.86 7.86
CA PHE A 251 0.20 -4.93 8.57
C PHE A 251 0.51 -3.48 8.15
N VAL A 252 -0.54 -2.72 7.81
CA VAL A 252 -0.41 -1.40 7.18
C VAL A 252 0.43 -0.40 8.00
N ILE A 253 0.32 -0.43 9.33
CA ILE A 253 1.08 0.45 10.22
C ILE A 253 2.57 0.11 10.18
N SER A 254 2.92 -1.18 10.27
CA SER A 254 4.30 -1.65 10.22
C SER A 254 4.94 -1.29 8.87
N THR A 255 4.21 -1.51 7.77
CA THR A 255 4.67 -1.13 6.42
C THR A 255 4.92 0.39 6.31
N LEU A 256 3.97 1.23 6.75
CA LEU A 256 4.12 2.68 6.69
C LEU A 256 5.31 3.18 7.52
N GLU A 257 5.45 2.68 8.75
CA GLU A 257 6.56 3.06 9.62
C GLU A 257 7.91 2.63 9.03
N ALA A 258 8.02 1.41 8.50
CA ALA A 258 9.24 0.91 7.88
C ALA A 258 9.65 1.75 6.66
N ALA A 259 8.68 2.14 5.83
CA ALA A 259 8.92 3.00 4.67
C ALA A 259 9.38 4.40 5.10
N LEU A 260 8.70 5.02 6.05
CA LEU A 260 9.05 6.36 6.55
C LEU A 260 10.38 6.37 7.29
N TRP A 261 10.64 5.39 8.14
CA TRP A 261 11.93 5.25 8.82
C TRP A 261 13.06 5.09 7.79
N SER A 262 12.88 4.23 6.78
CA SER A 262 13.88 4.05 5.72
C SER A 262 14.11 5.35 4.93
N PHE A 263 13.04 6.10 4.65
CA PHE A 263 13.12 7.40 4.00
C PHE A 263 13.85 8.44 4.86
N PHE A 264 13.46 8.63 6.11
CA PHE A 264 14.01 9.68 6.98
C PHE A 264 15.46 9.42 7.40
N THR A 265 15.87 8.16 7.50
CA THR A 265 17.22 7.79 7.99
C THR A 265 18.29 7.67 6.89
N THR A 266 17.93 7.83 5.61
CA THR A 266 18.86 7.71 4.47
C THR A 266 19.05 9.03 3.74
N SER A 267 20.02 9.13 2.83
CA SER A 267 20.29 10.40 2.10
C SER A 267 19.96 10.33 0.61
N SER A 268 19.85 9.12 0.06
CA SER A 268 19.57 8.88 -1.36
C SER A 268 18.44 7.88 -1.57
N PHE A 269 17.84 7.90 -2.76
CA PHE A 269 16.83 6.92 -3.15
C PHE A 269 17.35 5.48 -3.05
N GLN A 270 18.58 5.24 -3.53
CA GLN A 270 19.18 3.90 -3.50
C GLN A 270 19.38 3.41 -2.07
N GLU A 271 19.90 4.25 -1.17
CA GLU A 271 20.04 3.89 0.24
C GLU A 271 18.69 3.60 0.89
N GLY A 272 17.69 4.45 0.65
CA GLY A 272 16.33 4.29 1.18
C GLY A 272 15.67 2.99 0.70
N ALA A 273 15.75 2.73 -0.61
CA ALA A 273 15.23 1.51 -1.23
C ALA A 273 15.90 0.26 -0.66
N LEU A 274 17.23 0.23 -0.64
CA LEU A 274 17.99 -0.91 -0.11
C LEU A 274 17.75 -1.09 1.39
N ARG A 275 17.57 -0.01 2.16
CA ARG A 275 17.23 -0.09 3.59
C ARG A 275 15.87 -0.74 3.79
N ALA A 276 14.84 -0.26 3.08
CA ALA A 276 13.49 -0.78 3.19
C ALA A 276 13.43 -2.29 2.87
N VAL A 277 13.98 -2.72 1.73
CA VAL A 277 13.90 -4.14 1.31
C VAL A 277 14.72 -5.08 2.20
N ASN A 278 15.81 -4.60 2.82
CA ASN A 278 16.61 -5.42 3.71
C ASN A 278 16.00 -5.61 5.12
N LEU A 279 14.88 -4.93 5.43
CA LEU A 279 14.11 -5.22 6.64
C LEU A 279 13.44 -6.61 6.58
N GLY A 280 13.23 -7.18 5.38
CA GLY A 280 12.59 -8.48 5.15
C GLY A 280 11.10 -8.51 5.53
N HIS A 281 10.59 -9.72 5.75
CA HIS A 281 9.21 -10.08 6.13
C HIS A 281 8.17 -9.82 5.02
N ASP A 282 6.89 -10.01 5.39
CA ASP A 282 5.70 -9.67 4.64
C ASP A 282 5.63 -8.16 4.34
N ALA A 283 5.40 -7.69 3.14
CA ALA A 283 4.27 -7.99 2.26
C ALA A 283 3.50 -9.33 2.47
N ASP A 284 2.36 -9.29 3.19
CA ASP A 284 1.25 -10.29 3.37
C ASP A 284 1.12 -11.33 4.55
N THR A 285 0.58 -10.82 5.67
CA THR A 285 -0.48 -11.34 6.58
C THR A 285 -0.46 -12.77 7.19
N ARG A 286 0.62 -13.57 7.20
CA ARG A 286 0.53 -14.95 7.78
C ARG A 286 1.00 -15.15 9.23
N GLU A 287 1.81 -14.26 9.82
CA GLU A 287 2.28 -14.48 11.20
C GLU A 287 1.22 -14.24 12.28
N GLY A 288 0.18 -13.44 12.01
CA GLY A 288 -0.92 -13.21 12.96
C GLY A 288 -1.73 -14.48 13.30
N TYR A 289 -1.81 -15.43 12.36
CA TYR A 289 -2.66 -16.62 12.52
C TYR A 289 -2.05 -17.66 13.47
N LYS A 290 -0.72 -17.75 13.55
CA LYS A 290 -0.04 -18.73 14.43
C LYS A 290 -0.07 -18.33 15.90
N ARG A 291 -0.18 -17.04 16.23
CA ARG A 291 -0.19 -16.57 17.63
C ARG A 291 -1.55 -16.74 18.31
N MET A 292 -2.65 -16.74 17.56
CA MET A 292 -4.00 -16.93 18.13
C MET A 292 -4.36 -18.41 18.37
N ARG A 293 -3.86 -19.35 17.57
CA ARG A 293 -4.19 -20.79 17.75
C ARG A 293 -3.60 -21.43 19.01
N LYS A 294 -2.53 -20.86 19.59
CA LYS A 294 -1.96 -21.33 20.86
C LYS A 294 -2.74 -20.92 22.11
N LYS A 295 -3.72 -20.01 22.01
CA LYS A 295 -4.59 -19.64 23.14
C LYS A 295 -5.94 -20.36 23.16
N GLN A 296 -6.27 -21.17 22.14
CA GLN A 296 -7.61 -21.75 21.99
C GLN A 296 -7.68 -23.28 21.89
N ILE A 297 -6.55 -23.99 21.93
CA ILE A 297 -6.53 -25.46 21.98
C ILE A 297 -5.97 -25.90 23.33
N GLY A 298 -6.76 -25.67 24.38
CA GLY A 298 -6.64 -26.32 25.67
C GLY A 298 -7.92 -27.08 25.94
N ARG A 299 -8.08 -28.25 25.30
CA ARG A 299 -9.02 -29.31 25.69
C ARG A 299 -8.64 -30.60 24.95
N SER A 300 -8.30 -31.62 25.73
CA SER A 300 -7.85 -32.94 25.29
C SER A 300 -8.87 -33.66 24.38
N PRO A 301 -8.41 -34.52 23.46
CA PRO A 301 -9.28 -35.42 22.72
C PRO A 301 -9.67 -36.61 23.60
N ILE A 302 -10.98 -36.86 23.71
CA ILE A 302 -11.51 -38.17 24.08
C ILE A 302 -11.88 -38.83 22.74
N TYR A 303 -11.21 -39.93 22.41
CA TYR A 303 -11.65 -40.89 21.41
C TYR A 303 -11.60 -42.28 22.08
N PRO A 304 -12.53 -43.19 21.78
CA PRO A 304 -12.20 -44.62 21.73
C PRO A 304 -11.35 -44.92 20.49
#